data_AF-A0A538U169-F1
#
_entry.id   AF-A0A538U169-F1
#
_cell.length_a   1.000
_cell.length_b   1.000
_cell.length_c   1.000
_cell.angle_alpha   90.00
_cell.angle_beta   90.00
_cell.angle_gamma   90.00
#
_symmetry.space_group_name_H-M   'P 1'
#
loop_
_entity.id
_entity.type
_entity.pdbx_description
1 polymer ?
#
loop_
_entity_poly.entity_id
_entity_poly.type
_entity_poly.pdbx_seq_one_letter_code
_entity_poly.pdbx_strand_id
1 'polypeptide(L)'
;MIFSWARAMTVARREFRTTVQRKAFLFFVIGTPAYFAFVMWVSSAGELKEKSQVLQELSNIGVVDSSGLFQNASAEIVTVMRADEANPFRRKAPGGLAPDQSFHTRIESFTDAAGADDALRQRRISQVVVIPSDYLASGRVRRYARTSSLFSSADRRAVGTWLASNLVRGRVDSLIAARVAQPSEHELLYTLNKRGEYELKDNKRELVDFMLPFGFAMVLGLCIMIGGQYLLQGVAEEKESRILESLLCTVSAEELMAGKLFGLGGVGLLVVGIWMSVGMSLVGPALMMAGVHIPGSVLVIALAYFLLGYLFFGSIMTGIGAMTNNMREAQQFAVWFTFMNFAPFIMIT
;
A
#
# COMPACT_ATOMS: atom_id res chain seq x y z
N MET A 1 -48.47 -9.11 20.07
CA MET A 1 -48.35 -9.77 18.75
C MET A 1 -47.16 -10.71 18.82
N ILE A 2 -47.28 -11.93 18.29
CA ILE A 2 -46.16 -12.89 18.23
C ILE A 2 -45.27 -12.48 17.07
N PHE A 3 -43.95 -12.38 17.30
CA PHE A 3 -42.97 -12.06 16.27
C PHE A 3 -43.03 -13.07 15.10
N SER A 4 -43.22 -12.58 13.88
CA SER A 4 -43.30 -13.39 12.66
C SER A 4 -42.03 -13.24 11.80
N TRP A 5 -41.23 -14.30 11.77
CA TRP A 5 -40.07 -14.41 10.88
C TRP A 5 -40.41 -14.23 9.40
N ALA A 6 -41.60 -14.65 8.97
CA ALA A 6 -42.04 -14.51 7.58
C ALA A 6 -42.20 -13.04 7.16
N ARG A 7 -42.74 -12.20 8.06
CA ARG A 7 -42.89 -10.75 7.83
C ARG A 7 -41.53 -10.07 7.83
N ALA A 8 -40.68 -10.37 8.81
CA ALA A 8 -39.32 -9.85 8.87
C ALA A 8 -38.51 -10.22 7.60
N MET A 9 -38.61 -11.46 7.12
CA MET A 9 -37.91 -11.88 5.90
C MET A 9 -38.44 -11.21 4.63
N THR A 10 -39.74 -10.89 4.59
CA THR A 10 -40.32 -10.12 3.48
C THR A 10 -39.73 -8.71 3.42
N VAL A 11 -39.59 -8.06 4.57
CA VAL A 11 -38.90 -6.77 4.69
C VAL A 11 -37.43 -6.92 4.28
N ALA A 12 -36.72 -7.93 4.80
CA ALA A 12 -35.32 -8.17 4.46
C ALA A 12 -35.09 -8.34 2.96
N ARG A 13 -35.93 -9.13 2.28
CA ARG A 13 -35.85 -9.33 0.84
C ARG A 13 -36.11 -8.04 0.06
N ARG A 14 -37.07 -7.23 0.52
CA ARG A 14 -37.34 -5.91 -0.08
C ARG A 14 -36.10 -5.03 0.05
N GLU A 15 -35.59 -4.83 1.27
CA GLU A 15 -34.43 -3.96 1.54
C GLU A 15 -33.18 -4.40 0.78
N PHE A 16 -32.91 -5.70 0.73
CA PHE A 16 -31.80 -6.25 -0.03
C PHE A 16 -31.94 -5.91 -1.53
N ARG A 17 -33.11 -6.20 -2.11
CA ARG A 17 -33.34 -6.00 -3.55
C ARG A 17 -33.34 -4.53 -3.93
N THR A 18 -34.01 -3.68 -3.16
CA THR A 18 -34.05 -2.23 -3.41
C THR A 18 -32.66 -1.63 -3.34
N THR A 19 -31.83 -2.08 -2.40
CA THR A 19 -30.46 -1.57 -2.24
C THR A 19 -29.55 -2.04 -3.37
N VAL A 20 -29.53 -3.35 -3.68
CA VAL A 20 -28.65 -3.91 -4.73
C VAL A 20 -28.98 -3.38 -6.12
N GLN A 21 -30.24 -3.04 -6.37
CA GLN A 21 -30.70 -2.50 -7.66
C GLN A 21 -30.48 -0.98 -7.80
N ARG A 22 -30.06 -0.27 -6.73
CA ARG A 22 -29.74 1.16 -6.85
C ARG A 22 -28.52 1.34 -7.75
N LYS A 23 -28.63 2.25 -8.73
CA LYS A 23 -27.50 2.62 -9.62
C LYS A 23 -26.28 3.08 -8.81
N ALA A 24 -26.51 3.82 -7.73
CA ALA A 24 -25.45 4.27 -6.83
C ALA A 24 -24.71 3.09 -6.16
N PHE A 25 -25.44 2.02 -5.79
CA PHE A 25 -24.84 0.82 -5.22
C PHE A 25 -23.94 0.10 -6.25
N LEU A 26 -24.42 -0.10 -7.48
CA LEU A 26 -23.64 -0.72 -8.55
C LEU A 26 -22.38 0.10 -8.87
N PHE A 27 -22.51 1.43 -8.97
CA PHE A 27 -21.39 2.32 -9.18
C PHE A 27 -20.37 2.22 -8.03
N PHE A 28 -20.82 2.13 -6.79
CA PHE A 28 -19.95 1.97 -5.64
C PHE A 28 -19.22 0.62 -5.64
N VAL A 29 -19.95 -0.49 -5.76
CA VAL A 29 -19.39 -1.84 -5.68
C VAL A 29 -18.33 -2.10 -6.74
N ILE A 30 -18.52 -1.58 -7.95
CA ILE A 30 -17.59 -1.73 -9.07
C ILE A 30 -16.55 -0.60 -9.07
N GLY A 31 -16.99 0.62 -8.81
CA GLY A 31 -16.16 1.82 -8.88
C GLY A 31 -15.07 1.85 -7.82
N THR A 32 -15.32 1.36 -6.60
CA THR A 32 -14.29 1.35 -5.55
C THR A 32 -13.12 0.41 -5.88
N PRO A 33 -13.32 -0.89 -6.22
CA PRO A 33 -12.21 -1.74 -6.69
C PRO A 33 -11.54 -1.20 -7.96
N ALA A 34 -12.31 -0.66 -8.91
CA ALA A 34 -11.75 -0.09 -10.13
C ALA A 34 -10.88 1.15 -9.83
N TYR A 35 -11.32 2.01 -8.91
CA TYR A 35 -10.55 3.16 -8.43
C TYR A 35 -9.25 2.72 -7.76
N PHE A 36 -9.30 1.74 -6.84
CA PHE A 36 -8.08 1.23 -6.22
C PHE A 36 -7.14 0.56 -7.23
N ALA A 37 -7.66 -0.23 -8.16
CA ALA A 37 -6.86 -0.80 -9.23
C ALA A 37 -6.22 0.28 -10.12
N PHE A 38 -6.95 1.35 -10.42
CA PHE A 38 -6.43 2.51 -11.15
C PHE A 38 -5.36 3.25 -10.34
N VAL A 39 -5.57 3.51 -9.05
CA VAL A 39 -4.58 4.15 -8.18
C VAL A 39 -3.33 3.30 -8.05
N MET A 40 -3.45 1.98 -7.88
CA MET A 40 -2.31 1.07 -7.86
C MET A 40 -1.57 1.07 -9.21
N TRP A 41 -2.31 1.09 -10.33
CA TRP A 41 -1.72 1.17 -11.66
C TRP A 41 -0.99 2.49 -11.88
N VAL A 42 -1.58 3.63 -11.52
CA VAL A 42 -0.95 4.96 -11.61
C VAL A 42 0.25 5.07 -10.68
N SER A 43 0.16 4.57 -9.45
CA SER A 43 1.27 4.63 -8.49
C SER A 43 2.45 3.77 -8.95
N SER A 44 2.19 2.56 -9.44
CA SER A 44 3.24 1.70 -10.01
C SER A 44 3.82 2.25 -11.32
N ALA A 45 2.99 2.85 -12.18
CA ALA A 45 3.45 3.51 -13.40
C ALA A 45 4.23 4.80 -13.10
N GLY A 46 3.86 5.54 -12.05
CA GLY A 46 4.53 6.74 -11.57
C GLY A 46 5.94 6.44 -11.08
N GLU A 47 6.12 5.38 -10.28
CA GLU A 47 7.44 4.94 -9.86
C GLU A 47 8.32 4.51 -11.04
N LEU A 48 7.77 3.84 -12.05
CA LEU A 48 8.49 3.47 -13.27
C LEU A 48 8.89 4.71 -14.09
N LYS A 49 8.01 5.69 -14.21
CA LYS A 49 8.25 6.90 -15.01
C LYS A 49 9.21 7.88 -14.31
N GLU A 50 9.07 8.05 -13.00
CA GLU A 50 9.94 8.90 -12.20
C GLU A 50 11.34 8.28 -12.07
N LYS A 51 11.45 6.97 -11.78
CA LYS A 51 12.76 6.31 -11.75
C LYS A 51 13.40 6.24 -13.13
N SER A 52 12.66 5.97 -14.20
CA SER A 52 13.23 5.99 -15.56
C SER A 52 13.65 7.38 -16.04
N GLN A 53 12.89 8.45 -15.73
CA GLN A 53 13.30 9.82 -16.07
C GLN A 53 14.50 10.29 -15.24
N VAL A 54 14.50 10.05 -13.93
CA VAL A 54 15.63 10.43 -13.06
C VAL A 54 16.90 9.66 -13.45
N LEU A 55 16.77 8.38 -13.84
CA LEU A 55 17.91 7.55 -14.25
C LEU A 55 18.35 7.78 -15.70
N GLN A 56 17.47 8.20 -16.62
CA GLN A 56 17.87 8.69 -17.95
C GLN A 56 18.56 10.05 -17.87
N GLU A 57 18.15 10.92 -16.93
CA GLU A 57 18.86 12.16 -16.63
C GLU A 57 20.22 11.90 -15.97
N LEU A 58 20.42 10.80 -15.24
CA LEU A 58 21.70 10.43 -14.59
C LEU A 58 22.71 9.73 -15.52
N SER A 59 22.60 9.90 -16.84
CA SER A 59 23.50 9.29 -17.81
C SER A 59 24.97 9.73 -17.65
N ASN A 60 25.21 10.98 -17.24
CA ASN A 60 26.56 11.53 -17.03
C ASN A 60 26.71 12.22 -15.67
N ILE A 61 27.62 11.72 -14.83
CA ILE A 61 28.05 12.35 -13.57
C ILE A 61 29.46 12.91 -13.73
N GLY A 62 29.66 14.17 -13.33
CA GLY A 62 30.98 14.76 -13.26
C GLY A 62 31.69 14.41 -11.96
N VAL A 63 32.95 13.99 -12.02
CA VAL A 63 33.81 13.80 -10.83
C VAL A 63 35.01 14.72 -10.94
N VAL A 64 35.22 15.55 -9.92
CA VAL A 64 36.43 16.37 -9.76
C VAL A 64 37.26 15.72 -8.67
N ASP A 65 38.37 15.10 -9.04
CA ASP A 65 39.30 14.48 -8.09
C ASP A 65 40.53 15.36 -7.89
N SER A 66 40.58 16.05 -6.74
CA SER A 66 41.77 16.82 -6.33
C SER A 66 42.73 16.01 -5.45
N SER A 67 42.41 14.75 -5.15
CA SER A 67 43.21 13.85 -4.30
C SER A 67 44.19 12.99 -5.09
N GLY A 68 43.93 12.76 -6.39
CA GLY A 68 44.73 11.88 -7.24
C GLY A 68 44.55 10.39 -6.95
N LEU A 69 43.66 10.02 -6.02
CA LEU A 69 43.42 8.64 -5.61
C LEU A 69 42.57 7.86 -6.63
N PHE A 70 41.83 8.57 -7.49
CA PHE A 70 40.86 7.99 -8.42
C PHE A 70 41.30 8.10 -9.88
N GLN A 71 42.59 8.33 -10.15
CA GLN A 71 43.14 8.44 -11.51
C GLN A 71 42.94 7.17 -12.36
N ASN A 72 42.84 6.00 -11.73
CA ASN A 72 42.56 4.70 -12.38
C ASN A 72 41.15 4.18 -12.06
N ALA A 73 40.23 5.06 -11.64
CA ALA A 73 38.87 4.65 -11.29
C ALA A 73 38.07 4.25 -12.54
N SER A 74 37.04 3.39 -12.37
CA SER A 74 36.17 3.06 -13.49
C SER A 74 35.42 4.30 -13.96
N ALA A 75 35.46 4.56 -15.27
CA ALA A 75 34.68 5.60 -15.94
C ALA A 75 33.16 5.29 -15.98
N GLU A 76 32.71 4.27 -15.25
CA GLU A 76 31.36 3.77 -15.28
C GLU A 76 30.94 3.31 -13.88
N ILE A 77 29.78 3.78 -13.45
CA ILE A 77 29.03 3.25 -12.29
C ILE A 77 27.92 2.40 -12.87
N VAL A 78 28.01 1.09 -12.69
CA VAL A 78 26.91 0.18 -13.02
C VAL A 78 26.01 0.11 -11.80
N THR A 79 24.88 0.82 -11.86
CA THR A 79 23.84 0.68 -10.85
C THR A 79 22.90 -0.42 -11.31
N VAL A 80 23.06 -1.62 -10.76
CA VAL A 80 22.14 -2.72 -11.03
C VAL A 80 20.89 -2.50 -10.19
N MET A 81 19.79 -2.06 -10.81
CA MET A 81 18.49 -2.15 -10.16
C MET A 81 18.00 -3.59 -10.29
N ARG A 82 18.27 -4.38 -9.25
CA ARG A 82 17.67 -5.70 -9.12
C ARG A 82 16.16 -5.51 -8.98
N ALA A 83 15.41 -6.16 -9.85
CA ALA A 83 13.96 -5.98 -10.00
C ALA A 83 13.11 -6.38 -8.77
N ASP A 84 13.74 -6.80 -7.66
CA ASP A 84 13.18 -7.83 -6.81
C ASP A 84 13.09 -7.49 -5.30
N GLU A 85 13.34 -6.25 -4.85
CA GLU A 85 13.33 -5.97 -3.39
C GLU A 85 12.27 -4.96 -2.90
N ALA A 86 11.72 -4.07 -3.74
CA ALA A 86 10.93 -2.95 -3.22
C ALA A 86 9.40 -3.03 -3.40
N ASN A 87 8.87 -3.96 -4.20
CA ASN A 87 7.43 -4.00 -4.48
C ASN A 87 6.88 -5.45 -4.55
N PRO A 88 6.17 -5.94 -3.53
CA PRO A 88 5.58 -7.29 -3.52
C PRO A 88 4.45 -7.47 -4.53
N PHE A 89 3.94 -6.40 -5.15
CA PHE A 89 2.81 -6.42 -6.09
C PHE A 89 3.22 -6.33 -7.55
N ARG A 90 4.52 -6.41 -7.86
CA ARG A 90 5.00 -6.34 -9.25
C ARG A 90 4.54 -7.57 -10.03
N ARG A 91 3.68 -7.36 -11.03
CA ARG A 91 3.33 -8.39 -12.01
C ARG A 91 4.60 -8.77 -12.76
N LYS A 92 5.07 -10.02 -12.61
CA LYS A 92 6.15 -10.55 -13.44
C LYS A 92 5.69 -10.39 -14.89
N ALA A 93 6.45 -9.67 -15.71
CA ALA A 93 6.11 -9.53 -17.13
C ALA A 93 5.92 -10.94 -17.72
N PRO A 94 4.98 -11.15 -18.67
CA PRO A 94 4.86 -12.43 -19.34
C PRO A 94 6.19 -12.70 -20.08
N GLY A 95 7.06 -13.55 -19.52
CA GLY A 95 8.42 -13.75 -20.05
C GLY A 95 9.56 -14.00 -19.05
N GLY A 96 9.30 -14.16 -17.74
CA GLY A 96 10.36 -14.42 -16.75
C GLY A 96 10.75 -13.16 -15.96
N LEU A 97 11.73 -13.26 -15.04
CA LEU A 97 12.19 -12.11 -14.25
C LEU A 97 12.39 -10.92 -15.20
N ALA A 98 11.84 -9.75 -14.85
CA ALA A 98 12.29 -8.53 -15.53
C ALA A 98 13.82 -8.51 -15.37
N PRO A 99 14.59 -8.45 -16.48
CA PRO A 99 16.03 -8.54 -16.40
C PRO A 99 16.52 -7.44 -15.46
N ASP A 100 17.56 -7.75 -14.67
CA ASP A 100 18.29 -6.76 -13.90
C ASP A 100 18.60 -5.59 -14.83
N GLN A 101 17.99 -4.43 -14.56
CA GLN A 101 18.25 -3.25 -15.36
C GLN A 101 19.54 -2.63 -14.83
N SER A 102 20.63 -2.88 -15.54
CA SER A 102 21.90 -2.22 -15.31
C SER A 102 21.84 -0.83 -15.91
N PHE A 103 21.85 0.19 -15.05
CA PHE A 103 22.04 1.56 -15.48
C PHE A 103 23.53 1.86 -15.54
N HIS A 104 23.99 2.20 -16.73
CA HIS A 104 25.36 2.56 -17.02
C HIS A 104 25.49 4.08 -16.88
N THR A 105 25.89 4.55 -15.70
CA THR A 105 26.18 5.96 -15.49
C THR A 105 27.64 6.21 -15.87
N ARG A 106 27.87 6.99 -16.92
CA ARG A 106 29.21 7.36 -17.35
C ARG A 106 29.75 8.47 -16.45
N ILE A 107 30.99 8.30 -16.01
CA ILE A 107 31.70 9.28 -15.20
C ILE A 107 32.58 10.10 -16.12
N GLU A 108 32.37 11.42 -16.11
CA GLU A 108 33.24 12.38 -16.76
C GLU A 108 34.17 12.99 -15.70
N SER A 109 35.47 12.71 -15.81
CA SER A 109 36.48 13.25 -14.90
C SER A 109 36.86 14.67 -15.31
N PHE A 110 36.78 15.61 -14.37
CA PHE A 110 37.18 17.00 -14.57
C PHE A 110 38.43 17.30 -13.74
N THR A 111 39.36 18.07 -14.32
CA THR A 111 40.59 18.52 -13.66
C THR A 111 40.35 19.57 -12.58
N ASP A 112 39.29 20.36 -12.72
CA ASP A 112 38.99 21.49 -11.85
C ASP A 112 37.48 21.65 -11.59
N ALA A 113 37.16 22.26 -10.45
CA ALA A 113 35.77 22.49 -10.05
C ALA A 113 35.03 23.48 -10.97
N ALA A 114 35.77 24.38 -11.65
CA ALA A 114 35.20 25.36 -12.57
C ALA A 114 34.72 24.71 -13.87
N GLY A 115 35.50 23.80 -14.46
CA GLY A 115 35.08 23.05 -15.65
C GLY A 115 33.86 22.16 -15.38
N ALA A 116 33.77 21.57 -14.19
CA ALA A 116 32.61 20.80 -13.77
C ALA A 116 31.36 21.67 -13.51
N ASP A 117 31.51 22.88 -12.94
CA ASP A 117 30.39 23.82 -12.76
C ASP A 117 29.85 24.30 -14.12
N ASP A 118 30.73 24.58 -15.08
CA ASP A 118 30.34 24.98 -16.43
C ASP A 118 29.59 23.85 -17.16
N ALA A 119 30.08 22.61 -17.06
CA ALA A 119 29.38 21.43 -17.58
C ALA A 119 28.00 21.21 -16.93
N LEU A 120 27.88 21.50 -15.63
CA LEU A 120 26.62 21.42 -14.87
C LEU A 120 25.64 22.53 -15.27
N ARG A 121 26.12 23.71 -15.67
CA ARG A 121 25.26 24.80 -16.18
C ARG A 121 24.82 24.55 -17.62
N GLN A 122 25.69 23.97 -18.45
CA GLN A 122 25.45 23.71 -19.87
C GLN A 122 24.63 22.44 -20.17
N ARG A 123 24.13 21.75 -19.15
CA ARG A 123 23.35 20.49 -19.29
C ARG A 123 24.11 19.31 -19.88
N ARG A 124 25.44 19.33 -19.82
CA ARG A 124 26.31 18.22 -20.26
C ARG A 124 26.37 17.10 -19.22
N ILE A 125 26.35 17.49 -17.94
CA ILE A 125 26.27 16.59 -16.78
C ILE A 125 25.11 17.00 -15.88
N SER A 126 24.61 16.05 -15.10
CA SER A 126 23.43 16.26 -14.26
C SER A 126 23.80 16.57 -12.81
N GLN A 127 24.96 16.09 -12.36
CA GLN A 127 25.49 16.27 -11.02
C GLN A 127 27.02 16.24 -11.03
N VAL A 128 27.63 16.90 -10.04
CA VAL A 128 29.08 16.91 -9.81
C VAL A 128 29.38 16.41 -8.40
N VAL A 129 30.35 15.50 -8.30
CA VAL A 129 30.93 15.04 -7.05
C VAL A 129 32.37 15.54 -6.97
N VAL A 130 32.69 16.33 -5.95
CA VAL A 130 34.02 16.90 -5.71
C VAL A 130 34.66 16.20 -4.53
N ILE A 131 35.79 15.55 -4.80
CA ILE A 131 36.61 14.84 -3.83
C ILE A 131 37.82 15.73 -3.49
N PRO A 132 37.88 16.29 -2.28
CA PRO A 132 38.96 17.19 -1.89
C PRO A 132 40.27 16.43 -1.64
N SER A 133 41.41 17.14 -1.67
CA SER A 133 42.74 16.53 -1.49
C SER A 133 42.95 15.91 -0.10
N ASP A 134 42.23 16.38 0.91
CA ASP A 134 42.25 15.88 2.28
C ASP A 134 41.27 14.71 2.52
N TYR A 135 40.67 14.15 1.47
CA TYR A 135 39.57 13.17 1.57
C TYR A 135 39.88 11.97 2.48
N LEU A 136 41.11 11.44 2.48
CA LEU A 136 41.48 10.32 3.37
C LEU A 136 41.48 10.70 4.85
N ALA A 137 41.77 11.95 5.17
CA ALA A 137 41.76 12.45 6.54
C ALA A 137 40.38 12.96 6.97
N SER A 138 39.63 13.59 6.04
CA SER A 138 38.37 14.25 6.35
C SER A 138 37.11 13.41 6.08
N GLY A 139 37.19 12.45 5.14
CA GLY A 139 36.05 11.65 4.67
C GLY A 139 34.97 12.45 3.94
N ARG A 140 35.21 13.73 3.65
CA ARG A 140 34.18 14.65 3.12
C ARG A 140 34.13 14.63 1.61
N VAL A 141 32.93 14.56 1.06
CA VAL A 141 32.66 14.70 -0.38
C VAL A 141 31.65 15.83 -0.56
N ARG A 142 31.89 16.73 -1.52
CA ARG A 142 30.95 17.82 -1.85
C ARG A 142 30.17 17.47 -3.11
N ARG A 143 28.89 17.78 -3.14
CA ARG A 143 28.03 17.48 -4.28
C ARG A 143 27.27 18.71 -4.75
N TYR A 144 27.22 18.89 -6.06
CA TYR A 144 26.48 19.96 -6.73
C TYR A 144 25.49 19.33 -7.72
N ALA A 145 24.23 19.76 -7.71
CA ALA A 145 23.17 19.21 -8.55
C ALA A 145 22.23 20.32 -9.03
N ARG A 146 21.63 20.15 -10.23
CA ARG A 146 20.77 21.17 -10.86
C ARG A 146 19.35 21.21 -10.29
N THR A 147 18.79 20.05 -9.96
CA THR A 147 17.44 19.92 -9.41
C THR A 147 17.55 19.42 -7.98
N SER A 148 16.68 19.88 -7.08
CA SER A 148 16.55 19.37 -5.71
C SER A 148 15.96 17.95 -5.66
N SER A 149 16.12 17.15 -6.72
CA SER A 149 15.79 15.73 -6.69
C SER A 149 16.62 15.13 -5.58
N LEU A 150 15.93 14.89 -4.47
CA LEU A 150 16.45 14.22 -3.30
C LEU A 150 16.97 12.89 -3.83
N PHE A 151 18.25 12.65 -3.60
CA PHE A 151 18.81 11.32 -3.84
C PHE A 151 17.85 10.29 -3.25
N SER A 152 17.42 9.35 -4.09
CA SER A 152 16.89 8.12 -3.54
C SER A 152 18.00 7.50 -2.68
N SER A 153 17.66 6.78 -1.62
CA SER A 153 18.64 6.06 -0.80
C SER A 153 19.57 5.16 -1.65
N ALA A 154 19.11 4.74 -2.83
CA ALA A 154 19.85 3.96 -3.79
C ALA A 154 21.05 4.71 -4.42
N ASP A 155 20.90 5.97 -4.81
CA ASP A 155 21.97 6.73 -5.50
C ASP A 155 23.15 7.01 -4.57
N ARG A 156 22.87 7.25 -3.28
CA ARG A 156 23.91 7.49 -2.26
C ARG A 156 24.70 6.20 -2.00
N ARG A 157 24.00 5.06 -2.00
CA ARG A 157 24.61 3.74 -1.88
C ARG A 157 25.46 3.43 -3.10
N ALA A 158 25.02 3.77 -4.32
CA ALA A 158 25.78 3.56 -5.55
C ALA A 158 27.10 4.37 -5.57
N VAL A 159 27.04 5.67 -5.27
CA VAL A 159 28.25 6.52 -5.18
C VAL A 159 29.19 6.03 -4.06
N GLY A 160 28.64 5.65 -2.90
CA GLY A 160 29.43 5.08 -1.80
C GLY A 160 30.11 3.77 -2.17
N THR A 161 29.39 2.87 -2.85
CA THR A 161 29.92 1.59 -3.36
C THR A 161 31.04 1.84 -4.38
N TRP A 162 30.85 2.81 -5.29
CA TRP A 162 31.85 3.18 -6.27
C TRP A 162 33.10 3.79 -5.62
N LEU A 163 32.96 4.71 -4.66
CA LEU A 163 34.10 5.28 -3.93
C LEU A 163 34.87 4.20 -3.18
N ALA A 164 34.17 3.35 -2.41
CA ALA A 164 34.77 2.31 -1.61
C ALA A 164 35.52 1.27 -2.46
N SER A 165 34.92 0.81 -3.56
CA SER A 165 35.56 -0.16 -4.47
C SER A 165 36.78 0.43 -5.18
N ASN A 166 36.76 1.71 -5.57
CA ASN A 166 37.89 2.34 -6.23
C ASN A 166 39.02 2.71 -5.27
N LEU A 167 38.75 3.01 -3.99
CA LEU A 167 39.79 3.27 -2.98
C LEU A 167 40.73 2.08 -2.74
N VAL A 168 40.21 0.86 -2.92
CA VAL A 168 40.96 -0.38 -2.70
C VAL A 168 41.40 -1.04 -4.01
N ARG A 169 41.01 -0.49 -5.16
CA ARG A 169 41.32 -1.03 -6.49
C ARG A 169 42.82 -1.12 -6.72
N GLY A 170 43.29 -2.28 -7.20
CA GLY A 170 44.71 -2.55 -7.43
C GLY A 170 45.54 -2.79 -6.17
N ARG A 171 44.93 -2.69 -4.97
CA ARG A 171 45.56 -3.00 -3.67
C ARG A 171 45.05 -4.30 -3.08
N VAL A 172 43.84 -4.72 -3.47
CA VAL A 172 43.19 -5.97 -3.03
C VAL A 172 42.57 -6.69 -4.23
N ASP A 173 42.26 -7.98 -4.05
CA ASP A 173 41.54 -8.78 -5.04
C ASP A 173 40.12 -8.21 -5.29
N SER A 174 39.63 -8.42 -6.51
CA SER A 174 38.30 -8.06 -7.01
C SER A 174 37.16 -8.44 -6.05
N LEU A 175 37.24 -9.62 -5.43
CA LEU A 175 36.26 -10.10 -4.45
C LEU A 175 36.31 -9.28 -3.15
N ILE A 176 37.51 -8.94 -2.67
CA ILE A 176 37.68 -8.13 -1.46
C ILE A 176 37.19 -6.70 -1.72
N ALA A 177 37.49 -6.14 -2.90
CA ALA A 177 37.00 -4.82 -3.28
C ALA A 177 35.46 -4.76 -3.31
N ALA A 178 34.81 -5.81 -3.82
CA ALA A 178 33.35 -5.92 -3.79
C ALA A 178 32.81 -5.99 -2.35
N ARG A 179 33.44 -6.78 -1.47
CA ARG A 179 33.02 -6.92 -0.06
C ARG A 179 33.28 -5.66 0.78
N VAL A 180 34.32 -4.88 0.48
CA VAL A 180 34.57 -3.58 1.13
C VAL A 180 33.50 -2.57 0.74
N ALA A 181 33.07 -2.58 -0.52
CA ALA A 181 32.06 -1.68 -1.03
C ALA A 181 30.65 -2.04 -0.55
N GLN A 182 30.36 -3.34 -0.40
CA GLN A 182 29.05 -3.87 -0.02
C GLN A 182 29.21 -5.01 1.00
N PRO A 183 29.51 -4.69 2.28
CA PRO A 183 29.85 -5.69 3.28
C PRO A 183 28.67 -6.57 3.70
N SER A 184 27.45 -6.02 3.71
CA SER A 184 26.24 -6.70 4.20
C SER A 184 25.15 -6.86 3.13
N GLU A 185 25.50 -6.74 1.84
CA GLU A 185 24.50 -6.91 0.76
C GLU A 185 23.84 -8.30 0.78
N HIS A 186 24.58 -9.31 1.24
CA HIS A 186 24.09 -10.69 1.33
C HIS A 186 23.86 -11.11 2.79
N GLU A 187 23.46 -10.17 3.66
CA GLU A 187 23.14 -10.48 5.04
C GLU A 187 21.86 -11.31 5.12
N LEU A 188 21.99 -12.55 5.60
CA LEU A 188 20.87 -13.42 5.92
C LEU A 188 20.46 -13.16 7.36
N LEU A 189 19.40 -12.38 7.55
CA LEU A 189 18.86 -12.14 8.89
C LEU A 189 18.04 -13.35 9.32
N TYR A 190 18.38 -13.94 10.46
CA TYR A 190 17.58 -15.00 11.08
C TYR A 190 16.83 -14.42 12.28
N THR A 191 15.52 -14.63 12.33
CA THR A 191 14.68 -14.19 13.45
C THR A 191 14.22 -15.39 14.27
N LEU A 192 14.07 -15.19 15.57
CA LEU A 192 13.59 -16.22 16.47
C LEU A 192 12.05 -16.29 16.35
N ASN A 193 11.52 -17.44 15.92
CA ASN A 193 10.07 -17.64 15.85
C ASN A 193 9.48 -17.86 17.26
N LYS A 194 8.15 -17.91 17.38
CA LYS A 194 7.45 -18.15 18.67
C LYS A 194 7.76 -19.52 19.31
N ARG A 195 8.41 -20.42 18.58
CA ARG A 195 8.83 -21.76 19.03
C ARG A 195 10.30 -21.82 19.48
N GLY A 196 11.03 -20.69 19.38
CA GLY A 196 12.45 -20.62 19.73
C GLY A 196 13.39 -21.13 18.64
N GLU A 197 12.92 -21.30 17.40
CA GLU A 197 13.74 -21.72 16.26
C GLU A 197 14.12 -20.50 15.42
N TYR A 198 15.34 -20.51 14.88
CA TYR A 198 15.81 -19.48 13.95
C TYR A 198 15.25 -19.75 12.55
N GLU A 199 14.45 -18.81 12.04
CA GLU A 199 13.93 -18.83 10.68
C GLU A 199 14.57 -17.71 9.86
N LEU A 200 14.84 -17.98 8.57
CA LEU A 200 15.35 -16.96 7.67
C LEU A 200 14.28 -15.87 7.47
N LYS A 201 14.64 -14.63 7.78
CA LYS A 201 13.76 -13.47 7.63
C LYS A 201 13.56 -13.16 6.15
N ASP A 202 12.36 -13.43 5.66
CA ASP A 202 11.92 -13.03 4.34
C ASP A 202 11.06 -11.76 4.42
N ASN A 203 11.65 -10.61 4.05
CA ASN A 203 10.97 -9.31 4.08
C ASN A 203 9.72 -9.29 3.19
N LYS A 204 9.66 -10.09 2.11
CA LYS A 204 8.47 -10.17 1.24
C LYS A 204 7.31 -10.84 1.97
N ARG A 205 7.62 -11.91 2.72
CA ARG A 205 6.64 -12.66 3.50
C ARG A 205 6.14 -11.86 4.70
N GLU A 206 7.00 -11.13 5.40
CA GLU A 206 6.61 -10.25 6.52
C GLU A 206 5.64 -9.16 6.07
N LEU A 207 5.91 -8.52 4.92
CA LEU A 207 5.03 -7.50 4.37
C LEU A 207 3.66 -8.08 4.00
N VAL A 208 3.61 -9.29 3.46
CA VAL A 208 2.35 -9.98 3.17
C VAL A 208 1.62 -10.39 4.46
N ASP A 209 2.34 -10.94 5.43
CA ASP A 209 1.79 -11.36 6.73
C ASP A 209 1.19 -10.19 7.51
N PHE A 210 1.72 -8.98 7.31
CA PHE A 210 1.14 -7.74 7.86
C PHE A 210 0.00 -7.18 6.99
N MET A 211 0.22 -7.04 5.68
CA MET A 211 -0.73 -6.38 4.77
C MET A 211 -2.01 -7.18 4.55
N LEU A 212 -1.92 -8.52 4.58
CA LEU A 212 -3.07 -9.38 4.32
C LEU A 212 -4.14 -9.26 5.42
N PRO A 213 -3.85 -9.47 6.72
CA PRO A 213 -4.82 -9.24 7.79
C PRO A 213 -5.27 -7.78 7.87
N PHE A 214 -4.35 -6.82 7.63
CA PHE A 214 -4.68 -5.40 7.64
C PHE A 214 -5.70 -5.04 6.56
N GLY A 215 -5.43 -5.41 5.30
CA GLY A 215 -6.34 -5.18 4.18
C GLY A 215 -7.66 -5.91 4.35
N PHE A 216 -7.62 -7.12 4.89
CA PHE A 216 -8.80 -7.90 5.21
C PHE A 216 -9.69 -7.21 6.25
N ALA A 217 -9.11 -6.78 7.38
CA ALA A 217 -9.81 -6.05 8.43
C ALA A 217 -10.33 -4.69 7.92
N MET A 218 -9.57 -4.01 7.07
CA MET A 218 -9.96 -2.73 6.46
C MET A 218 -11.21 -2.89 5.58
N VAL A 219 -11.22 -3.92 4.71
CA VAL A 219 -12.39 -4.23 3.85
C VAL A 219 -13.62 -4.55 4.69
N LEU A 220 -13.47 -5.39 5.73
CA LEU A 220 -14.57 -5.69 6.65
C LEU A 220 -15.08 -4.44 7.36
N GLY A 221 -14.19 -3.63 7.93
CA GLY A 221 -14.53 -2.41 8.63
C GLY A 221 -15.28 -1.42 7.73
N LEU A 222 -14.84 -1.25 6.48
CA LEU A 222 -15.55 -0.44 5.50
C LEU A 222 -16.96 -0.99 5.21
N CYS A 223 -17.10 -2.29 4.99
CA CYS A 223 -18.40 -2.90 4.70
C CYS A 223 -19.38 -2.78 5.88
N ILE A 224 -18.90 -3.00 7.10
CA ILE A 224 -19.69 -2.83 8.33
C ILE A 224 -20.13 -1.37 8.48
N MET A 225 -19.21 -0.42 8.28
CA MET A 225 -19.51 1.01 8.36
C MET A 225 -20.57 1.43 7.36
N ILE A 226 -20.43 1.02 6.09
CA ILE A 226 -21.37 1.36 5.03
C ILE A 226 -22.75 0.76 5.31
N GLY A 227 -22.80 -0.52 5.70
CA GLY A 227 -24.05 -1.17 6.08
C GLY A 227 -24.73 -0.49 7.28
N GLY A 228 -23.95 -0.08 8.29
CA GLY A 228 -24.43 0.70 9.42
C GLY A 228 -24.95 2.09 9.03
N GLN A 229 -24.31 2.77 8.08
CA GLN A 229 -24.79 4.05 7.56
C GLN A 229 -26.12 3.92 6.82
N TYR A 230 -26.31 2.85 6.03
CA TYR A 230 -27.61 2.59 5.40
C TYR A 230 -28.71 2.30 6.43
N LEU A 231 -28.39 1.61 7.53
CA LEU A 231 -29.32 1.39 8.64
C LEU A 231 -29.73 2.72 9.29
N LEU A 232 -28.75 3.54 9.65
CA LEU A 232 -28.96 4.86 10.23
C LEU A 232 -29.87 5.72 9.34
N GLN A 233 -29.50 5.82 8.05
CA GLN A 233 -30.23 6.64 7.09
C GLN A 233 -31.65 6.12 6.88
N GLY A 234 -31.80 4.82 6.69
CA GLY A 234 -33.11 4.22 6.46
C GLY A 234 -34.06 4.41 7.64
N VAL A 235 -33.58 4.31 8.89
CA VAL A 235 -34.43 4.51 10.07
C VAL A 235 -34.78 5.99 10.26
N ALA A 236 -33.80 6.88 10.11
CA ALA A 236 -34.02 8.31 10.25
C ALA A 236 -34.96 8.87 9.16
N GLU A 237 -34.80 8.46 7.90
CA GLU A 237 -35.68 8.87 6.79
C GLU A 237 -37.11 8.35 6.96
N GLU A 238 -37.29 7.10 7.36
CA GLU A 238 -38.63 6.51 7.58
C GLU A 238 -39.39 7.20 8.71
N LYS A 239 -38.65 7.63 9.75
CA LYS A 239 -39.20 8.42 10.85
C LYS A 239 -39.59 9.82 10.39
N GLU A 240 -38.71 10.52 9.67
CA GLU A 240 -38.94 11.88 9.18
C GLU A 240 -40.11 11.95 8.18
N SER A 241 -40.21 10.96 7.28
CA SER A 241 -41.23 10.89 6.24
C SER A 241 -42.60 10.37 6.71
N ARG A 242 -42.75 10.04 8.01
CA ARG A 242 -43.93 9.36 8.59
C ARG A 242 -44.31 8.03 7.92
N ILE A 243 -43.45 7.48 7.06
CA ILE A 243 -43.66 6.17 6.42
C ILE A 243 -43.68 5.07 7.49
N LEU A 244 -42.92 5.26 8.58
CA LEU A 244 -42.86 4.35 9.71
C LEU A 244 -44.25 4.12 10.34
N GLU A 245 -45.09 5.14 10.48
CA GLU A 245 -46.44 5.01 11.05
C GLU A 245 -47.33 4.08 10.21
N SER A 246 -47.30 4.23 8.88
CA SER A 246 -48.06 3.38 7.96
C SER A 246 -47.56 1.93 7.93
N LEU A 247 -46.23 1.73 8.00
CA LEU A 247 -45.64 0.40 8.07
C LEU A 247 -45.99 -0.32 9.38
N LEU A 248 -46.00 0.42 10.50
CA LEU A 248 -46.35 -0.12 11.81
C LEU A 248 -47.81 -0.55 11.94
N CYS A 249 -48.71 -0.02 11.10
CA CYS A 249 -50.08 -0.53 10.99
C CYS A 249 -50.16 -1.94 10.39
N THR A 250 -49.10 -2.40 9.70
CA THR A 250 -49.08 -3.69 8.98
C THR A 250 -48.11 -4.70 9.60
N VAL A 251 -46.98 -4.24 10.13
CA VAL A 251 -45.86 -5.07 10.63
C VAL A 251 -45.34 -4.45 11.94
N SER A 252 -44.94 -5.25 12.92
CA SER A 252 -44.42 -4.71 14.19
C SER A 252 -43.03 -4.06 14.03
N ALA A 253 -42.66 -3.16 14.95
CA ALA A 253 -41.37 -2.47 14.93
C ALA A 253 -40.18 -3.44 14.97
N GLU A 254 -40.28 -4.50 15.78
CA GLU A 254 -39.25 -5.53 15.90
C GLU A 254 -39.07 -6.30 14.58
N GLU A 255 -40.17 -6.69 13.92
CA GLU A 255 -40.13 -7.37 12.61
C GLU A 255 -39.54 -6.47 11.51
N LEU A 256 -39.88 -5.18 11.52
CA LEU A 256 -39.35 -4.19 10.57
C LEU A 256 -37.84 -4.00 10.76
N MET A 257 -37.39 -3.80 12.01
CA MET A 257 -35.98 -3.59 12.32
C MET A 257 -35.14 -4.84 12.08
N ALA A 258 -35.61 -6.02 12.51
CA ALA A 258 -34.94 -7.28 12.23
C ALA A 258 -34.83 -7.53 10.72
N GLY A 259 -35.92 -7.30 9.98
CA GLY A 259 -35.92 -7.39 8.52
C GLY A 259 -34.89 -6.47 7.88
N LYS A 260 -34.83 -5.20 8.29
CA LYS A 260 -33.85 -4.23 7.77
C LYS A 260 -32.41 -4.63 8.09
N LEU A 261 -32.14 -5.08 9.31
CA LEU A 261 -30.83 -5.56 9.76
C LEU A 261 -30.36 -6.75 8.91
N PHE A 262 -31.18 -7.80 8.73
CA PHE A 262 -30.80 -8.95 7.90
C PHE A 262 -30.71 -8.61 6.41
N GLY A 263 -31.62 -7.77 5.90
CA GLY A 263 -31.64 -7.35 4.50
C GLY A 263 -30.37 -6.59 4.13
N LEU A 264 -30.05 -5.53 4.86
CA LEU A 264 -28.84 -4.73 4.63
C LEU A 264 -27.56 -5.47 5.02
N GLY A 265 -27.61 -6.38 6.00
CA GLY A 265 -26.49 -7.26 6.34
C GLY A 265 -26.15 -8.21 5.20
N GLY A 266 -27.15 -8.75 4.53
CA GLY A 266 -26.98 -9.51 3.29
C GLY A 266 -26.34 -8.70 2.18
N VAL A 267 -26.69 -7.42 2.03
CA VAL A 267 -26.04 -6.51 1.07
C VAL A 267 -24.57 -6.35 1.41
N GLY A 268 -24.24 -6.11 2.68
CA GLY A 268 -22.84 -6.02 3.14
C GLY A 268 -22.05 -7.30 2.86
N LEU A 269 -22.62 -8.48 3.11
CA LEU A 269 -22.00 -9.77 2.75
C LEU A 269 -21.71 -9.88 1.26
N LEU A 270 -22.63 -9.43 0.41
CA LEU A 270 -22.45 -9.43 -1.04
C LEU A 270 -21.29 -8.52 -1.45
N VAL A 271 -21.17 -7.33 -0.85
CA VAL A 271 -20.03 -6.42 -1.10
C VAL A 271 -18.72 -7.07 -0.69
N VAL A 272 -18.64 -7.63 0.52
CA VAL A 272 -17.44 -8.34 1.01
C VAL A 272 -17.08 -9.48 0.04
N GLY A 273 -18.05 -10.30 -0.37
CA GLY A 273 -17.83 -11.42 -1.28
C GLY A 273 -17.27 -10.96 -2.64
N ILE A 274 -17.83 -9.91 -3.22
CA ILE A 274 -17.35 -9.36 -4.50
C ILE A 274 -15.93 -8.82 -4.34
N TRP A 275 -15.67 -8.00 -3.32
CA TRP A 275 -14.37 -7.37 -3.12
C TRP A 275 -13.27 -8.38 -2.78
N MET A 276 -13.58 -9.40 -1.98
CA MET A 276 -12.66 -10.50 -1.71
C MET A 276 -12.36 -11.31 -2.98
N SER A 277 -13.36 -11.55 -3.82
CA SER A 277 -13.18 -12.26 -5.10
C SER A 277 -12.30 -11.46 -6.06
N VAL A 278 -12.52 -10.15 -6.16
CA VAL A 278 -11.70 -9.25 -7.00
C VAL A 278 -10.28 -9.15 -6.45
N GLY A 279 -10.11 -8.95 -5.14
CA GLY A 279 -8.81 -8.89 -4.48
C GLY A 279 -8.00 -10.17 -4.67
N MET A 280 -8.64 -11.33 -4.49
CA MET A 280 -8.01 -12.64 -4.75
C MET A 280 -7.64 -12.81 -6.23
N SER A 281 -8.48 -12.36 -7.16
CA SER A 281 -8.18 -12.47 -8.60
C SER A 281 -7.01 -11.59 -9.01
N LEU A 282 -6.85 -10.42 -8.37
CA LEU A 282 -5.80 -9.45 -8.69
C LEU A 282 -4.47 -9.79 -8.01
N VAL A 283 -4.51 -10.16 -6.73
CA VAL A 283 -3.32 -10.32 -5.86
C VAL A 283 -2.98 -11.80 -5.61
N GLY A 284 -3.98 -12.69 -5.63
CA GLY A 284 -3.81 -14.12 -5.34
C GLY A 284 -2.73 -14.83 -6.17
N PRO A 285 -2.63 -14.62 -7.51
CA PRO A 285 -1.55 -15.21 -8.30
C PRO A 285 -0.15 -14.79 -7.82
N ALA A 286 0.01 -13.52 -7.43
CA ALA A 286 1.29 -13.02 -6.92
C ALA A 286 1.63 -13.65 -5.55
N LEU A 287 0.64 -13.81 -4.67
CA LEU A 287 0.81 -14.46 -3.37
C LEU A 287 1.22 -15.93 -3.50
N MET A 288 0.56 -16.66 -4.40
CA MET A 288 0.88 -18.08 -4.66
C MET A 288 2.30 -18.23 -5.21
N MET A 289 2.74 -17.33 -6.10
CA MET A 289 4.12 -17.29 -6.58
C MET A 289 5.13 -16.94 -5.49
N ALA A 290 4.73 -16.18 -4.48
CA ALA A 290 5.52 -15.88 -3.29
C ALA A 290 5.47 -17.00 -2.22
N GLY A 291 4.81 -18.13 -2.50
CA GLY A 291 4.66 -19.24 -1.55
C GLY A 291 3.65 -18.97 -0.42
N VAL A 292 2.91 -17.86 -0.49
CA VAL A 292 1.91 -17.49 0.53
C VAL A 292 0.56 -18.09 0.16
N HIS A 293 0.05 -18.92 1.06
CA HIS A 293 -1.26 -19.55 0.93
C HIS A 293 -2.21 -18.94 1.95
N ILE A 294 -3.37 -18.46 1.49
CA ILE A 294 -4.42 -17.94 2.36
C ILE A 294 -5.24 -19.13 2.86
N PRO A 295 -5.17 -19.48 4.16
CA PRO A 295 -5.90 -20.63 4.65
C PRO A 295 -7.40 -20.33 4.64
N GLY A 296 -8.22 -21.31 4.24
CA GLY A 296 -9.67 -21.16 4.18
C GLY A 296 -10.32 -20.81 5.54
N SER A 297 -9.64 -21.11 6.65
CA SER A 297 -10.05 -20.67 7.99
C SER A 297 -10.17 -19.15 8.12
N VAL A 298 -9.36 -18.39 7.37
CA VAL A 298 -9.46 -16.91 7.33
C VAL A 298 -10.81 -16.47 6.81
N LEU A 299 -11.40 -17.18 5.82
CA LEU A 299 -12.73 -16.86 5.31
C LEU A 299 -13.86 -17.19 6.31
N VAL A 300 -13.66 -18.19 7.16
CA VAL A 300 -14.62 -18.51 8.23
C VAL A 300 -14.55 -17.44 9.33
N ILE A 301 -13.34 -17.08 9.74
CA ILE A 301 -13.08 -16.02 10.72
C ILE A 301 -13.60 -14.68 10.20
N ALA A 302 -13.34 -14.38 8.93
CA ALA A 302 -13.87 -13.25 8.18
C ALA A 302 -15.39 -13.11 8.29
N LEU A 303 -16.09 -14.20 7.95
CA LEU A 303 -17.54 -14.24 7.99
C LEU A 303 -18.05 -14.05 9.43
N ALA A 304 -17.42 -14.69 10.40
CA ALA A 304 -17.77 -14.53 11.82
C ALA A 304 -17.59 -13.08 12.29
N TYR A 305 -16.45 -12.45 11.98
CA TYR A 305 -16.19 -11.05 12.31
C TYR A 305 -17.14 -10.10 11.60
N PHE A 306 -17.45 -10.36 10.33
CA PHE A 306 -18.45 -9.58 9.61
C PHE A 306 -19.81 -9.68 10.30
N LEU A 307 -20.29 -10.88 10.59
CA LEU A 307 -21.62 -11.06 11.20
C LEU A 307 -21.70 -10.41 12.58
N LEU A 308 -20.72 -10.67 13.45
CA LEU A 308 -20.69 -10.09 14.79
C LEU A 308 -20.49 -8.58 14.76
N GLY A 309 -19.54 -8.09 13.97
CA GLY A 309 -19.24 -6.67 13.83
C GLY A 309 -20.40 -5.90 13.21
N TYR A 310 -21.06 -6.46 12.18
CA TYR A 310 -22.24 -5.87 11.55
C TYR A 310 -23.44 -5.86 12.50
N LEU A 311 -23.71 -6.95 13.22
CA LEU A 311 -24.82 -6.97 14.19
C LEU A 311 -24.58 -5.95 15.30
N PHE A 312 -23.36 -5.85 15.83
CA PHE A 312 -23.00 -4.89 16.86
C PHE A 312 -23.14 -3.45 16.35
N PHE A 313 -22.43 -3.11 15.27
CA PHE A 313 -22.40 -1.75 14.73
C PHE A 313 -23.75 -1.34 14.14
N GLY A 314 -24.41 -2.24 13.44
CA GLY A 314 -25.74 -2.04 12.88
C GLY A 314 -26.78 -1.76 13.95
N SER A 315 -26.77 -2.50 15.06
CA SER A 315 -27.69 -2.25 16.18
C SER A 315 -27.49 -0.87 16.81
N ILE A 316 -26.24 -0.44 16.96
CA ILE A 316 -25.92 0.91 17.46
C ILE A 316 -26.45 1.97 16.48
N MET A 317 -26.19 1.83 15.18
CA MET A 317 -26.63 2.78 14.17
C MET A 317 -28.15 2.87 14.05
N THR A 318 -28.84 1.73 14.10
CA THR A 318 -30.30 1.67 14.18
C THR A 318 -30.82 2.36 15.44
N GLY A 319 -30.17 2.13 16.59
CA GLY A 319 -30.51 2.81 17.85
C GLY A 319 -30.38 4.33 17.77
N ILE A 320 -29.29 4.83 17.20
CA ILE A 320 -29.08 6.28 16.97
C ILE A 320 -30.19 6.83 16.07
N GLY A 321 -30.47 6.16 14.95
CA GLY A 321 -31.51 6.58 14.00
C GLY A 321 -32.90 6.64 14.65
N ALA A 322 -33.19 5.73 15.58
CA ALA A 322 -34.45 5.73 16.34
C ALA A 322 -34.52 6.86 17.38
N MET A 323 -33.41 7.15 18.07
CA MET A 323 -33.34 8.14 19.16
C MET A 323 -33.35 9.60 18.64
N THR A 324 -32.68 9.87 17.53
CA THR A 324 -32.57 11.24 16.99
C THR A 324 -33.82 11.69 16.26
N ASN A 325 -33.99 13.01 16.14
CA ASN A 325 -35.20 13.59 15.53
C ASN A 325 -35.01 13.96 14.05
N ASN A 326 -33.76 14.05 13.58
CA ASN A 326 -33.45 14.35 12.19
C ASN A 326 -32.17 13.64 11.74
N MET A 327 -32.00 13.50 10.42
CA MET A 327 -30.83 12.86 9.82
C MET A 327 -29.50 13.52 10.19
N ARG A 328 -29.48 14.85 10.30
CA ARG A 328 -28.23 15.61 10.51
C ARG A 328 -27.64 15.31 11.89
N GLU A 329 -28.50 15.25 12.91
CA GLU A 329 -28.16 14.86 14.27
C GLU A 329 -27.69 13.40 14.33
N ALA A 330 -28.41 12.49 13.67
CA ALA A 330 -28.05 11.08 13.56
C ALA A 330 -26.62 10.90 13.03
N GLN A 331 -26.26 11.65 11.99
CA GLN A 331 -24.92 11.64 11.40
C GLN A 331 -23.84 12.14 12.36
N GLN A 332 -24.12 13.17 13.17
CA GLN A 332 -23.16 13.68 14.16
C GLN A 332 -22.82 12.63 15.23
N PHE A 333 -23.81 11.86 15.69
CA PHE A 333 -23.57 10.74 16.61
C PHE A 333 -22.82 9.59 15.93
N ALA A 334 -23.18 9.26 14.69
CA ALA A 334 -22.59 8.18 13.92
C ALA A 334 -21.08 8.33 13.69
N VAL A 335 -20.58 9.57 13.61
CA VAL A 335 -19.14 9.84 13.44
C VAL A 335 -18.31 9.28 14.59
N TRP A 336 -18.78 9.38 15.85
CA TRP A 336 -18.04 8.87 17.01
C TRP A 336 -17.85 7.35 16.99
N PHE A 337 -18.90 6.62 16.60
CA PHE A 337 -18.81 5.16 16.46
C PHE A 337 -17.98 4.76 15.25
N THR A 338 -18.00 5.56 14.18
CA THR A 338 -17.13 5.35 13.03
C THR A 338 -15.67 5.49 13.41
N PHE A 339 -15.31 6.51 14.22
CA PHE A 339 -13.95 6.62 14.77
C PHE A 339 -13.58 5.42 15.65
N MET A 340 -14.50 4.94 16.49
CA MET A 340 -14.26 3.74 17.32
C MET A 340 -13.95 2.50 16.49
N ASN A 341 -14.64 2.32 15.35
CA ASN A 341 -14.38 1.21 14.42
C ASN A 341 -12.95 1.24 13.84
N PHE A 342 -12.40 2.44 13.64
CA PHE A 342 -11.04 2.62 13.10
C PHE A 342 -9.96 2.83 14.16
N ALA A 343 -10.31 2.95 15.43
CA ALA A 343 -9.36 3.16 16.52
C ALA A 343 -8.22 2.10 16.54
N PRO A 344 -8.48 0.79 16.34
CA PRO A 344 -7.41 -0.20 16.29
C PRO A 344 -6.39 0.07 15.17
N PHE A 345 -6.85 0.54 14.01
CA PHE A 345 -5.96 0.84 12.88
C PHE A 345 -5.08 2.05 13.15
N ILE A 346 -5.64 3.07 13.82
CA ILE A 346 -4.91 4.29 14.21
C ILE A 346 -3.80 3.98 15.23
N MET A 347 -3.99 2.98 16.10
CA MET A 347 -2.96 2.58 17.08
C MET A 347 -1.84 1.71 16.48
N ILE A 348 -2.04 1.15 15.28
CA ILE A 348 -1.04 0.32 14.58
C ILE A 348 -0.04 1.17 13.79
N THR A 349 -0.44 2.37 13.35
CA THR A 349 0.42 3.36 12.66
C THR A 349 1.26 4.17 13.61
#